data_AF-A0A940QCJ5-F1
#
_entry.id   AF-A0A940QCJ5-F1
#
_cell.length_a   1.000
_cell.length_b   1.000
_cell.length_c   1.000
_cell.angle_alpha   90.00
_cell.angle_beta   90.00
_cell.angle_gamma   90.00
#
_symmetry.space_group_name_H-M   'P 1'
#
loop_
_entity.id
_entity.type
_entity.pdbx_description
1 polymer ?
#
loop_
_entity_poly.entity_id
_entity_poly.type
_entity_poly.pdbx_seq_one_letter_code
_entity_poly.pdbx_strand_id
1 'polypeptide(L)'
;MGKQINYYMEYEAFLTIAMTAIDLGCQIVKEDFVTGKIISSSDISIVTQDTNSYYFYIPEAGPLKNKVRTDGSEYVLSYNETGNAIIEASFCRYNIDEGFIGRGRLFSQTGYYDQNGKFISRPQIVDEIYKQLVKKVKKAAPYTETSPGYKNYITPFFFALKKEYHLRLI
;
A
#
# COMPACT_ATOMS: atom_id res chain seq x y z
N MET A 1 -3.04 3.50 15.76
CA MET A 1 -1.58 3.59 15.54
C MET A 1 -1.14 2.43 14.63
N GLY A 2 -0.05 2.54 13.88
CA GLY A 2 0.34 1.52 12.89
C GLY A 2 1.81 1.61 12.49
N LYS A 3 2.30 0.59 11.79
CA LYS A 3 3.61 0.59 11.14
C LYS A 3 3.46 1.16 9.74
N GLN A 4 4.38 2.03 9.34
CA GLN A 4 4.35 2.68 8.04
C GLN A 4 5.76 2.85 7.45
N ILE A 5 5.85 2.68 6.13
CA ILE A 5 6.96 3.18 5.32
C ILE A 5 6.37 4.00 4.17
N ASN A 6 6.92 5.19 3.95
CA ASN A 6 6.60 6.03 2.81
C ASN A 6 7.73 5.92 1.79
N TYR A 7 7.38 6.00 0.51
CA TYR A 7 8.34 5.94 -0.58
C TYR A 7 7.82 6.66 -1.83
N TYR A 8 8.75 6.95 -2.73
CA TYR A 8 8.51 7.42 -4.07
C TYR A 8 8.88 6.29 -5.05
N MET A 9 7.88 5.54 -5.50
CA MET A 9 8.01 4.33 -6.32
C MET A 9 6.93 4.28 -7.40
N GLU A 10 7.36 4.09 -8.64
CA GLU A 10 6.53 3.98 -9.83
C GLU A 10 5.78 2.64 -9.89
N TYR A 11 4.85 2.55 -10.84
CA TYR A 11 3.99 1.39 -11.03
C TYR A 11 4.79 0.09 -11.22
N GLU A 12 5.82 0.12 -12.05
CA GLU A 12 6.65 -1.03 -12.44
C GLU A 12 7.40 -1.59 -11.23
N ALA A 13 8.01 -0.73 -10.42
CA ALA A 13 8.64 -1.15 -9.17
C ALA A 13 7.61 -1.68 -8.17
N PHE A 14 6.41 -1.10 -8.10
CA PHE A 14 5.34 -1.58 -7.23
C PHE A 14 4.82 -2.97 -7.62
N LEU A 15 4.75 -3.31 -8.92
CA LEU A 15 4.40 -4.66 -9.37
C LEU A 15 5.30 -5.72 -8.72
N THR A 16 6.58 -5.45 -8.55
CA THR A 16 7.51 -6.39 -7.88
C THR A 16 7.19 -6.58 -6.39
N ILE A 17 6.65 -5.54 -5.73
CA ILE A 17 6.22 -5.59 -4.33
C ILE A 17 4.91 -6.40 -4.23
N ALA A 18 3.96 -6.16 -5.13
CA ALA A 18 2.69 -6.88 -5.19
C ALA A 18 2.90 -8.37 -5.53
N MET A 19 3.79 -8.69 -6.48
CA MET A 19 4.19 -10.08 -6.76
C MET A 19 4.81 -10.74 -5.52
N THR A 20 5.69 -10.04 -4.80
CA THR A 20 6.23 -10.59 -3.54
C THR A 20 5.12 -10.84 -2.53
N ALA A 21 4.10 -9.98 -2.44
CA ALA A 21 2.97 -10.22 -1.54
C ALA A 21 2.20 -11.49 -1.94
N ILE A 22 1.95 -11.70 -3.23
CA ILE A 22 1.32 -12.93 -3.76
C ILE A 22 2.17 -14.17 -3.41
N ASP A 23 3.49 -14.11 -3.64
CA ASP A 23 4.42 -15.21 -3.30
C ASP A 23 4.43 -15.53 -1.79
N LEU A 24 4.09 -14.55 -0.95
CA LEU A 24 3.93 -14.69 0.50
C LEU A 24 2.52 -15.13 0.92
N GLY A 25 1.67 -15.52 -0.03
CA GLY A 25 0.31 -16.01 0.22
C GLY A 25 -0.74 -14.91 0.36
N CYS A 26 -0.42 -13.66 0.01
CA CYS A 26 -1.43 -12.60 -0.01
C CYS A 26 -2.35 -12.70 -1.23
N GLN A 27 -3.58 -12.24 -1.06
CA GLN A 27 -4.40 -11.79 -2.18
C GLN A 27 -4.30 -10.27 -2.31
N ILE A 28 -4.31 -9.77 -3.53
CA ILE A 28 -4.35 -8.34 -3.80
C ILE A 28 -5.81 -7.92 -3.92
N VAL A 29 -6.19 -6.89 -3.16
CA VAL A 29 -7.55 -6.35 -3.13
C VAL A 29 -7.52 -4.92 -3.64
N LYS A 30 -8.49 -4.55 -4.48
CA LYS A 30 -8.77 -3.14 -4.84
C LYS A 30 -10.27 -2.89 -4.93
N GLU A 31 -10.63 -1.61 -4.89
CA GLU A 31 -11.97 -1.17 -5.30
C GLU A 31 -12.01 -1.13 -6.84
N ASP A 32 -13.02 -1.78 -7.42
CA ASP A 32 -13.38 -1.65 -8.82
C ASP A 32 -14.39 -0.52 -8.96
N PHE A 33 -13.94 0.61 -9.50
CA PHE A 33 -14.76 1.80 -9.67
C PHE A 33 -15.84 1.66 -10.76
N VAL A 34 -15.74 0.65 -11.64
CA VAL A 34 -16.76 0.40 -12.67
C VAL A 34 -17.97 -0.31 -12.05
N THR A 35 -17.73 -1.35 -11.26
CA THR A 35 -18.81 -2.13 -10.63
C THR A 35 -19.20 -1.61 -9.24
N GLY A 36 -18.35 -0.76 -8.64
CA GLY A 36 -18.49 -0.33 -7.25
C GLY A 36 -18.24 -1.45 -6.25
N LYS A 37 -17.54 -2.53 -6.62
CA LYS A 37 -17.28 -3.69 -5.77
C LYS A 37 -15.82 -3.75 -5.32
N ILE A 38 -15.55 -4.42 -4.20
CA ILE A 38 -14.17 -4.85 -3.94
C ILE A 38 -13.90 -6.13 -4.73
N ILE A 39 -12.75 -6.19 -5.38
CA ILE A 39 -12.27 -7.39 -6.05
C ILE A 39 -10.96 -7.85 -5.42
N SER A 40 -10.77 -9.16 -5.34
CA SER A 40 -9.60 -9.81 -4.77
C SER A 40 -9.07 -10.84 -5.74
N SER A 41 -7.75 -10.91 -5.92
CA SER A 41 -7.11 -11.90 -6.79
C SER A 41 -5.71 -12.24 -6.29
N SER A 42 -5.26 -13.46 -6.58
CA SER A 42 -3.85 -13.87 -6.43
C SER A 42 -3.09 -13.77 -7.77
N ASP A 43 -3.71 -13.21 -8.80
CA ASP A 43 -3.09 -12.91 -10.09
C ASP A 43 -2.66 -11.42 -10.12
N ILE A 44 -1.42 -11.16 -10.54
CA ILE A 44 -0.85 -9.81 -10.60
C ILE A 44 -1.61 -8.87 -11.54
N SER A 45 -2.35 -9.40 -12.53
CA SER A 45 -3.15 -8.62 -13.48
C SER A 45 -4.24 -7.75 -12.83
N ILE A 46 -4.61 -8.00 -11.57
CA ILE A 46 -5.50 -7.12 -10.81
C ILE A 46 -4.88 -5.75 -10.49
N VAL A 47 -3.55 -5.68 -10.48
CA VAL A 47 -2.80 -4.43 -10.28
C VAL A 47 -2.71 -3.72 -11.62
N THR A 48 -3.36 -2.57 -11.70
CA THR A 48 -3.49 -1.73 -12.90
C THR A 48 -3.27 -0.25 -12.55
N GLN A 49 -3.17 0.61 -13.56
CA GLN A 49 -2.86 2.04 -13.34
C GLN A 49 -4.10 2.93 -13.10
N ASP A 50 -5.30 2.39 -13.23
CA ASP A 50 -6.59 3.05 -12.95
C ASP A 50 -6.74 3.47 -11.47
N THR A 51 -6.09 2.75 -10.57
CA THR A 51 -5.98 3.07 -9.15
C THR A 51 -4.56 2.92 -8.68
N ASN A 52 -4.21 3.66 -7.63
CA ASN A 52 -2.92 3.51 -6.96
C ASN A 52 -3.05 2.98 -5.54
N SER A 53 -4.25 2.60 -5.10
CA SER A 53 -4.53 2.12 -3.74
C SER A 53 -5.00 0.67 -3.77
N TYR A 54 -4.27 -0.16 -3.04
CA TYR A 54 -4.44 -1.61 -2.95
C TYR A 54 -4.37 -2.04 -1.49
N TYR A 55 -4.82 -3.26 -1.23
CA TYR A 55 -4.60 -3.95 0.04
C TYR A 55 -4.01 -5.33 -0.24
N PHE A 56 -2.95 -5.68 0.48
CA PHE A 56 -2.42 -7.04 0.51
C PHE A 56 -3.12 -7.77 1.66
N TYR A 57 -4.14 -8.55 1.31
CA TYR A 57 -4.93 -9.34 2.24
C TYR A 57 -4.22 -10.66 2.55
N ILE A 58 -4.18 -11.02 3.83
CA ILE A 58 -3.52 -12.21 4.36
C ILE A 58 -4.62 -13.12 4.93
N PRO A 59 -5.11 -14.11 4.17
CA PRO A 59 -6.24 -14.96 4.61
C PRO A 59 -6.01 -15.65 5.96
N GLU A 60 -4.77 -16.04 6.24
CA GLU A 60 -4.38 -16.68 7.50
C GLU A 60 -4.50 -15.76 8.72
N ALA A 61 -4.53 -14.43 8.53
CA ALA A 61 -4.60 -13.46 9.61
C ALA A 61 -6.03 -13.14 10.07
N GLY A 62 -7.05 -13.49 9.29
CA GLY A 62 -8.44 -13.22 9.62
C GLY A 62 -9.29 -12.87 8.41
N PRO A 63 -10.59 -12.54 8.61
CA PRO A 63 -11.52 -12.35 7.52
C PRO A 63 -11.34 -11.00 6.80
N LEU A 64 -11.55 -11.00 5.49
CA LEU A 64 -11.78 -9.80 4.69
C LEU A 64 -13.27 -9.47 4.67
N LYS A 65 -13.66 -8.38 5.36
CA LYS A 65 -15.03 -7.84 5.32
C LYS A 65 -15.04 -6.47 4.66
N ASN A 66 -15.88 -6.32 3.63
CA ASN A 66 -16.19 -5.04 3.01
C ASN A 66 -17.19 -4.23 3.85
N LYS A 67 -17.19 -2.93 3.60
CA LYS A 67 -18.23 -1.99 4.01
C LYS A 67 -18.88 -1.42 2.76
N VAL A 68 -20.10 -0.92 2.92
CA VAL A 68 -20.89 -0.34 1.82
C VAL A 68 -21.08 1.14 2.11
N ARG A 69 -20.79 1.99 1.13
CA ARG A 69 -21.04 3.43 1.16
C ARG A 69 -22.52 3.71 0.89
N THR A 70 -22.94 4.97 1.05
CA THR A 70 -24.32 5.40 0.78
C THR A 70 -24.74 5.23 -0.68
N ASP A 71 -23.78 5.28 -1.61
CA ASP A 71 -24.00 5.08 -3.05
C ASP A 71 -24.00 3.59 -3.46
N GLY A 72 -23.89 2.67 -2.49
CA GLY A 72 -23.85 1.23 -2.74
C GLY A 72 -22.46 0.67 -3.09
N SER A 73 -21.45 1.54 -3.25
CA SER A 73 -20.08 1.09 -3.52
C SER A 73 -19.43 0.46 -2.29
N GLU A 74 -18.58 -0.53 -2.51
CA GLU A 74 -17.89 -1.27 -1.47
C GLU A 74 -16.49 -0.71 -1.22
N TYR A 75 -16.04 -0.80 0.02
CA TYR A 75 -14.70 -0.40 0.43
C TYR A 75 -14.16 -1.27 1.56
N VAL A 76 -12.84 -1.23 1.69
CA VAL A 76 -12.14 -1.83 2.83
C VAL A 76 -11.95 -0.77 3.89
N LEU A 77 -12.39 -1.06 5.12
CA LEU A 77 -12.18 -0.19 6.26
C LEU A 77 -11.03 -0.72 7.12
N SER A 78 -10.00 0.10 7.31
CA SER A 78 -8.98 -0.12 8.33
C SER A 78 -9.51 0.20 9.74
N TYR A 79 -8.77 -0.20 10.77
CA TYR A 79 -9.08 -0.07 12.20
C TYR A 79 -10.22 -0.97 12.70
N ASN A 80 -10.36 -2.13 12.09
CA ASN A 80 -11.26 -3.20 12.52
C ASN A 80 -10.57 -4.57 12.33
N GLU A 81 -11.35 -5.64 12.43
CA GLU A 81 -10.91 -7.01 12.16
C GLU A 81 -10.28 -7.19 10.77
N THR A 82 -10.90 -6.65 9.71
CA THR A 82 -10.34 -6.64 8.35
C THR A 82 -8.98 -5.94 8.32
N GLY A 83 -8.87 -4.78 8.97
CA GLY A 83 -7.62 -4.04 9.11
C GLY A 83 -6.48 -4.86 9.73
N ASN A 84 -6.80 -5.84 10.57
CA ASN A 84 -5.82 -6.73 11.20
C ASN A 84 -5.33 -7.83 10.25
N ALA A 85 -6.00 -8.05 9.13
CA ALA A 85 -5.65 -9.06 8.14
C ALA A 85 -5.11 -8.46 6.83
N ILE A 86 -4.86 -7.15 6.77
CA ILE A 86 -4.39 -6.47 5.56
C ILE A 86 -3.15 -5.60 5.80
N ILE A 87 -2.46 -5.31 4.69
CA ILE A 87 -1.47 -4.24 4.57
C ILE A 87 -1.96 -3.31 3.48
N GLU A 88 -2.21 -2.04 3.79
CA GLU A 88 -2.49 -1.03 2.76
C GLU A 88 -1.23 -0.78 1.94
N ALA A 89 -1.38 -0.73 0.62
CA ALA A 89 -0.28 -0.62 -0.32
C ALA A 89 -0.62 0.35 -1.45
N SER A 90 0.32 1.22 -1.80
CA SER A 90 0.14 2.13 -2.92
C SER A 90 1.42 2.42 -3.69
N PHE A 91 1.29 2.69 -4.99
CA PHE A 91 2.34 3.34 -5.78
C PHE A 91 2.05 4.84 -5.92
N CYS A 92 3.04 5.58 -6.41
CA CYS A 92 2.97 7.03 -6.48
C CYS A 92 2.15 7.51 -7.67
N ARG A 93 1.39 8.59 -7.45
CA ARG A 93 0.87 9.42 -8.53
C ARG A 93 1.82 10.59 -8.72
N TYR A 94 1.98 11.06 -9.95
CA TYR A 94 2.77 12.24 -10.24
C TYR A 94 2.12 13.03 -11.37
N ASN A 95 2.40 14.33 -11.38
CA ASN A 95 1.98 15.23 -12.43
C ASN A 95 3.12 16.20 -12.69
N ILE A 96 3.66 16.17 -13.91
CA ILE A 96 4.79 17.00 -14.32
C ILE A 96 4.36 18.46 -14.43
N ASP A 97 3.18 18.72 -15.00
CA ASP A 97 2.65 20.07 -15.21
C ASP A 97 2.33 20.76 -13.87
N GLU A 98 1.80 20.01 -12.90
CA GLU A 98 1.55 20.50 -11.54
C GLU A 98 2.80 20.42 -10.63
N GLY A 99 3.90 19.86 -11.14
CA GLY A 99 5.20 19.86 -10.50
C GLY A 99 5.28 19.01 -9.22
N PHE A 100 4.66 17.82 -9.19
CA PHE A 100 4.70 16.97 -8.00
C PHE A 100 4.80 15.45 -8.27
N ILE A 101 5.35 14.74 -7.29
CA ILE A 101 5.24 13.29 -7.10
C ILE A 101 4.64 13.07 -5.70
N GLY A 102 3.47 12.43 -5.64
CA GLY A 102 2.79 12.08 -4.40
C GLY A 102 3.23 10.72 -3.89
N ARG A 103 3.49 10.64 -2.58
CA ARG A 103 4.00 9.45 -1.89
C ARG A 103 3.08 8.23 -1.99
N GLY A 104 3.71 7.08 -2.22
CA GLY A 104 3.14 5.76 -1.95
C GLY A 104 3.47 5.31 -0.52
N ARG A 105 2.79 4.27 -0.03
CA ARG A 105 3.06 3.70 1.29
C ARG A 105 2.77 2.21 1.38
N LEU A 106 3.45 1.56 2.33
CA LEU A 106 2.92 0.38 3.01
C LEU A 106 2.50 0.77 4.42
N PHE A 107 1.25 0.49 4.79
CA PHE A 107 0.73 0.74 6.12
C PHE A 107 0.04 -0.50 6.69
N SER A 108 0.27 -0.80 7.97
CA SER A 108 -0.48 -1.84 8.68
C SER A 108 -0.72 -1.43 10.13
N GLN A 109 -1.96 -1.57 10.59
CA GLN A 109 -2.41 -1.15 11.93
C GLN A 109 -1.88 -2.04 13.05
N THR A 110 -1.72 -1.53 14.26
CA THR A 110 -1.24 -2.35 15.40
C THR A 110 -2.28 -3.34 15.93
N GLY A 111 -3.57 -3.09 15.68
CA GLY A 111 -4.69 -3.77 16.30
C GLY A 111 -5.96 -2.93 16.15
N TYR A 112 -7.05 -3.40 16.74
CA TYR A 112 -8.31 -2.66 16.84
C TYR A 112 -8.97 -2.92 18.20
N TYR A 113 -9.96 -2.10 18.57
CA TYR A 113 -10.83 -2.38 19.70
C TYR A 113 -12.11 -3.04 19.21
N ASP A 114 -12.49 -4.17 19.83
CA ASP A 114 -13.76 -4.82 19.52
C ASP A 114 -14.96 -4.02 20.06
N GLN A 115 -16.17 -4.51 19.79
CA GLN A 115 -17.42 -3.89 20.24
C GLN A 115 -17.57 -3.80 21.77
N ASN A 116 -16.78 -4.57 22.53
CA ASN A 116 -16.75 -4.55 23.99
C ASN A 116 -15.63 -3.64 24.55
N GLY A 117 -14.90 -2.94 23.67
CA GLY A 117 -13.76 -2.11 24.06
C GLY A 117 -12.50 -2.91 24.40
N LYS A 118 -12.43 -4.21 24.07
CA LYS A 118 -11.22 -5.02 24.25
C LYS A 118 -10.27 -4.81 23.07
N PHE A 119 -9.00 -4.53 23.36
CA PHE A 119 -7.97 -4.42 22.32
C PHE A 119 -7.60 -5.80 21.77
N ILE A 120 -7.70 -5.95 20.46
CA ILE A 120 -7.31 -7.12 19.68
C ILE A 120 -6.05 -6.77 18.88
N SER A 121 -4.93 -7.38 19.27
CA SER A 121 -3.64 -7.17 18.61
C SER A 121 -3.63 -7.77 17.21
N ARG A 122 -2.91 -7.13 16.28
CA ARG A 122 -2.66 -7.67 14.96
C ARG A 122 -1.91 -9.02 15.05
N PRO A 123 -2.29 -10.05 14.27
CA PRO A 123 -1.58 -11.31 14.21
C PRO A 123 -0.11 -11.18 13.80
N GLN A 124 0.75 -12.05 14.35
CA GLN A 124 2.20 -12.04 14.10
C GLN A 124 2.55 -12.26 12.62
N ILE A 125 1.79 -13.08 11.89
CA ILE A 125 2.04 -13.35 10.46
C ILE A 125 2.03 -12.05 9.63
N VAL A 126 1.17 -11.09 9.97
CA VAL A 126 1.13 -9.79 9.27
C VAL A 126 2.41 -9.00 9.53
N ASP A 127 2.97 -9.10 10.72
CA ASP A 127 4.25 -8.49 11.08
C ASP A 127 5.41 -9.08 10.28
N GLU A 128 5.38 -10.39 10.02
CA GLU A 128 6.41 -11.10 9.26
C GLU A 128 6.33 -10.75 7.77
N ILE A 129 5.15 -10.78 7.17
CA ILE A 129 4.93 -10.37 5.78
C ILE A 129 5.30 -8.90 5.59
N TYR A 130 4.84 -8.00 6.47
CA TYR A 130 5.19 -6.58 6.41
C TYR A 130 6.70 -6.35 6.41
N LYS A 131 7.46 -7.04 7.29
CA LYS A 131 8.92 -6.94 7.32
C LYS A 131 9.58 -7.36 6.01
N GLN A 132 9.08 -8.41 5.36
CA GLN A 132 9.60 -8.88 4.08
C GLN A 132 9.31 -7.89 2.95
N LEU A 133 8.09 -7.34 2.90
CA LEU A 133 7.72 -6.31 1.92
C LEU A 133 8.53 -5.03 2.10
N VAL A 134 8.75 -4.59 3.35
CA VAL A 134 9.62 -3.42 3.64
C VAL A 134 11.04 -3.65 3.12
N LYS A 135 11.60 -4.86 3.26
CA LYS A 135 12.93 -5.16 2.69
C LYS A 135 12.94 -5.00 1.17
N LYS A 136 11.89 -5.47 0.48
CA LYS A 136 11.76 -5.29 -0.98
C LYS A 136 11.61 -3.83 -1.36
N VAL A 137 10.78 -3.07 -0.64
CA VAL A 137 10.62 -1.63 -0.83
C VAL A 137 11.95 -0.91 -0.71
N LYS A 138 12.73 -1.17 0.35
CA LYS A 138 14.04 -0.54 0.56
C LYS A 138 15.08 -0.91 -0.50
N LYS A 139 14.92 -2.08 -1.14
CA LYS A 139 15.78 -2.51 -2.25
C LYS A 139 15.41 -1.78 -3.56
N ALA A 140 14.12 -1.63 -3.84
CA ALA A 140 13.64 -0.95 -5.04
C ALA A 140 13.79 0.58 -4.95
N ALA A 141 13.46 1.14 -3.79
CA ALA A 141 13.52 2.57 -3.48
C ALA A 141 14.55 2.81 -2.36
N PRO A 142 15.85 2.94 -2.68
CA PRO A 142 16.89 3.17 -1.67
C PRO A 142 16.71 4.51 -0.94
N TYR A 143 17.22 4.57 0.29
CA TYR A 143 17.16 5.78 1.11
C TYR A 143 18.16 6.83 0.59
N THR A 144 17.64 7.85 -0.08
CA THR A 144 18.41 8.80 -0.89
C THR A 144 18.15 10.23 -0.41
N GLU A 145 19.19 11.05 -0.34
CA GLU A 145 19.07 12.48 -0.06
C GLU A 145 18.52 13.21 -1.29
N THR A 146 17.32 13.77 -1.16
CA THR A 146 16.58 14.44 -2.25
C THR A 146 16.73 15.95 -2.24
N SER A 147 17.17 16.50 -1.11
CA SER A 147 17.57 17.89 -0.89
C SER A 147 18.39 17.96 0.41
N PRO A 148 19.19 19.02 0.66
CA PRO A 148 20.02 19.12 1.86
C PRO A 148 19.21 18.87 3.14
N GLY A 149 19.53 17.78 3.85
CA GLY A 149 18.86 17.40 5.10
C GLY A 149 17.55 16.60 4.95
N TYR A 150 17.09 16.33 3.73
CA TYR A 150 15.88 15.55 3.47
C TYR A 150 16.19 14.26 2.72
N LYS A 151 15.89 13.13 3.37
CA LYS A 151 16.09 11.80 2.82
C LYS A 151 14.77 11.05 2.67
N ASN A 152 14.59 10.44 1.52
CA ASN A 152 13.39 9.70 1.16
C ASN A 152 13.77 8.32 0.61
N TYR A 153 12.91 7.32 0.80
CA TYR A 153 12.98 6.11 -0.01
C TYR A 153 12.43 6.48 -1.39
N ILE A 154 13.29 6.47 -2.41
CA ILE A 154 12.92 6.90 -3.76
C ILE A 154 13.60 6.00 -4.79
N THR A 155 12.86 5.58 -5.81
CA THR A 155 13.43 4.83 -6.92
C THR A 155 14.37 5.69 -7.76
N PRO A 156 15.36 5.10 -8.43
CA PRO A 156 16.21 5.84 -9.37
C PRO A 156 15.40 6.59 -10.44
N PHE A 157 14.30 5.99 -10.91
CA PHE A 157 13.39 6.61 -11.86
C PHE A 157 12.83 7.94 -11.34
N PHE A 158 12.15 7.92 -10.19
CA PHE A 158 11.57 9.17 -9.67
C PHE A 158 12.62 10.16 -9.20
N PHE A 159 13.79 9.70 -8.76
CA PHE A 159 14.88 10.61 -8.43
C PHE A 159 15.39 11.37 -9.67
N ALA A 160 15.52 10.68 -10.80
CA ALA A 160 15.88 11.32 -12.08
C ALA A 160 14.78 12.28 -12.54
N LEU A 161 13.52 11.82 -12.57
CA LEU A 161 12.37 12.63 -12.98
C LEU A 161 12.23 13.91 -12.14
N LYS A 162 12.42 13.79 -10.82
CA LYS A 162 12.39 14.93 -9.90
C LYS A 162 13.49 15.95 -10.20
N LYS A 163 14.68 15.52 -10.64
CA LYS A 163 15.79 16.42 -11.00
C LYS A 163 15.54 17.11 -12.35
N GLU A 164 15.10 16.35 -13.33
CA GLU A 164 14.83 16.82 -14.69
C GLU A 164 13.71 17.88 -14.71
N TYR A 165 12.61 17.61 -14.01
CA TYR A 165 11.42 18.46 -14.02
C TYR A 165 11.25 19.30 -12.75
N HIS A 166 12.27 19.33 -11.88
CA HIS A 166 12.24 20.06 -10.61
C HIS A 166 11.03 19.75 -9.71
N LEU A 167 10.52 18.51 -9.76
CA LEU A 167 9.29 18.12 -9.08
C LEU A 167 9.41 18.21 -7.55
N ARG A 168 8.29 18.53 -6.90
CA ARG A 168 8.13 18.47 -5.45
C ARG A 168 7.72 17.08 -5.01
N LEU A 169 8.25 16.64 -3.88
CA LEU A 169 7.85 15.39 -3.23
C LEU A 169 6.77 15.73 -2.20
N ILE A 170 5.56 15.20 -2.36
CA ILE A 170 4.40 15.47 -1.49
C ILE A 170 3.84 14.20 -0.84
#